data_AF-A0A971VZ89-F1
#
_entry.id   AF-A0A971VZ89-F1
#
_cell.length_a   1.000
_cell.length_b   1.000
_cell.length_c   1.000
_cell.angle_alpha   90.00
_cell.angle_beta   90.00
_cell.angle_gamma   90.00
#
_symmetry.space_group_name_H-M   'P 1'
#
loop_
_entity.id
_entity.type
_entity.pdbx_description
1 polymer ?
#
loop_
_entity_poly.entity_id
_entity_poly.type
_entity_poly.pdbx_seq_one_letter_code
_entity_poly.pdbx_strand_id
1 'polypeptide(L)' 'MNKLANEKSPYLLQHKDNPVNWYPWGEEALNKAKEENK' A
#
# COMPACT_ATOMS: atom_id res chain seq x y z
N MET A 1 -1.38 -1.84 -9.36
CA MET A 1 -0.49 -0.65 -9.25
C MET A 1 -0.32 -0.39 -7.76
N ASN A 2 0.91 -0.51 -7.27
CA ASN A 2 1.22 -0.44 -5.85
C ASN A 2 1.01 0.99 -5.33
N LYS A 3 0.33 1.12 -4.17
CA LYS A 3 -0.07 2.43 -3.62
C LYS A 3 1.10 3.24 -3.06
N LEU A 4 2.25 2.59 -2.80
CA LEU A 4 3.46 3.24 -2.32
C LEU A 4 4.09 4.20 -3.34
N ALA A 5 3.69 4.15 -4.61
CA ALA A 5 4.19 5.07 -5.65
C ALA A 5 3.85 6.56 -5.38
N ASN A 6 2.85 6.83 -4.52
CA ASN A 6 2.42 8.19 -4.15
C ASN A 6 2.99 8.67 -2.80
N GLU A 7 3.81 7.86 -2.15
CA GLU A 7 4.36 8.19 -0.84
C GLU A 7 5.56 9.15 -0.93
N LYS A 8 5.77 9.96 0.11
CA LYS A 8 6.90 10.90 0.16
C LYS A 8 8.16 10.30 0.79
N SER A 9 8.02 9.17 1.48
CA SER A 9 9.13 8.51 2.15
C SER A 9 10.04 7.82 1.12
N PRO A 10 11.35 8.12 1.10
CA PRO A 10 12.30 7.46 0.19
C PRO A 10 12.29 5.93 0.32
N TYR A 11 12.09 5.42 1.54
CA TYR A 11 12.00 3.99 1.81
C TYR A 11 10.76 3.34 1.16
N LEU A 12 9.61 4.02 1.21
CA LEU A 12 8.37 3.49 0.63
C LEU A 12 8.41 3.54 -0.91
N LEU A 13 8.99 4.61 -1.47
CA LEU A 13 9.20 4.75 -2.91
C LEU A 13 10.14 3.68 -3.48
N GLN A 14 11.09 3.18 -2.69
CA GLN A 14 11.96 2.07 -3.10
C GLN A 14 11.17 0.77 -3.37
N HIS A 15 9.99 0.62 -2.78
CA HIS A 15 9.14 -0.56 -2.90
C HIS A 15 7.93 -0.38 -3.83
N LYS A 16 7.84 0.75 -4.54
CA LYS A 16 6.71 1.07 -5.43
C LYS A 16 6.55 0.12 -6.61
N ASP A 17 7.63 -0.54 -7.04
CA ASP A 17 7.62 -1.46 -8.19
C ASP A 17 7.62 -2.94 -7.76
N ASN A 18 7.49 -3.21 -6.45
CA ASN A 18 7.41 -4.58 -5.95
C ASN A 18 6.15 -5.29 -6.49
N PRO A 19 6.22 -6.61 -6.76
CA PRO A 19 5.10 -7.38 -7.29
C PRO A 19 3.96 -7.55 -6.28
N VAL A 20 4.25 -7.35 -5.00
CA VAL A 20 3.26 -7.32 -3.92
C VAL A 20 2.56 -5.96 -3.94
N ASN A 21 1.23 -5.97 -3.95
CA ASN A 21 0.41 -4.77 -3.94
C ASN A 21 0.36 -4.16 -2.52
N TRP A 22 1.43 -3.45 -2.14
CA TRP A 22 1.53 -2.82 -0.84
C TRP A 22 0.56 -1.66 -0.68
N TYR A 23 0.01 -1.55 0.54
CA TYR A 23 -0.78 -0.41 1.00
C TYR A 23 -0.03 0.27 2.15
N PRO A 24 0.01 1.61 2.19
CA PRO A 24 0.46 2.31 3.38
C PRO A 24 -0.48 2.00 4.56
N TRP A 25 0.07 1.95 5.76
CA TRP A 25 -0.73 1.70 6.97
C TRP A 25 -1.74 2.84 7.19
N GLY A 26 -3.02 2.52 7.31
CA GLY A 26 -4.08 3.50 7.51
C GLY A 26 -5.48 2.92 7.35
N GLU A 27 -6.50 3.78 7.48
CA GLU A 27 -7.91 3.38 7.41
C GLU A 27 -8.28 2.77 6.06
N GLU A 28 -7.69 3.24 4.94
CA GLU A 28 -7.91 2.64 3.61
C GLU A 28 -7.50 1.16 3.60
N ALA A 29 -6.34 0.82 4.16
CA ALA A 29 -5.85 -0.55 4.21
C ALA A 29 -6.74 -1.44 5.08
N LEU A 30 -7.19 -0.94 6.24
CA LEU A 30 -8.06 -1.68 7.16
C LEU A 30 -9.47 -1.87 6.60
N ASN A 31 -10.04 -0.86 5.94
CA ASN A 31 -11.35 -0.94 5.31
C ASN A 31 -11.31 -1.91 4.12
N LYS A 32 -10.27 -1.85 3.30
CA LYS A 32 -10.03 -2.79 2.19
C LYS A 32 -9.95 -4.25 2.69
N ALA A 33 -9.24 -4.49 3.79
CA ALA A 33 -9.13 -5.80 4.41
C ALA A 33 -10.50 -6.34 4.87
N LYS A 34 -11.29 -5.49 5.55
CA LYS A 34 -12.66 -5.82 5.97
C LYS A 34 -13.59 -6.11 4.79
N GLU A 35 -13.55 -5.30 3.74
CA GLU A 35 -14.37 -5.48 2.53
C GLU A 35 -14.02 -6.77 1.78
N GLU A 36 -12.75 -7.10 1.70
CA GLU A 36 -12.28 -8.31 1.00
C GLU A 36 -12.33 -9.57 1.88
N ASN A 37 -12.73 -9.43 3.15
CA ASN A 37 -12.66 -10.48 4.18
C ASN A 37 -11.27 -11.14 4.25
N LYS A 38 -10.24 -10.29 4.31
CA LYS A 38 -8.81 -10.65 4.34
C LYS A 38 -8.11 -10.04 5.54
#